data_AF-A0A2G8JLQ7-F1
#
_entry.id   AF-A0A2G8JLQ7-F1
#
_cell.length_a   1.000
_cell.length_b   1.000
_cell.length_c   1.000
_cell.angle_alpha   90.00
_cell.angle_beta   90.00
_cell.angle_gamma   90.00
#
_symmetry.space_group_name_H-M   'P 1'
#
loop_
_entity.id
_entity.type
_entity.pdbx_description
1 polymer ?
#
loop_
_entity_poly.entity_id
_entity_poly.type
_entity_poly.pdbx_seq_one_letter_code
_entity_poly.pdbx_strand_id
1 'polypeptide(L)'
;MAKQSGSSLHVNVNPDVSPTHGTSDSLHSRAKRRCYIPTRLVLVVLLFLANVMTYGMRVNLSIALVAMVKENNTDVHQHYSYCKGLQNDTHRADEAGQFDWDIGIQSVILSSFYYGYLFTQIPGSCTSVYFSAKWTLGLSVFFSAILNFLTPLAANHGYIFLIGTRVLLGLVQGVYFPAVFHLLGLWLPPRERTSSYSFVAAGTCVGSTVFLFISGVLASSNIMQGWPSVFYFSGIAGIVWCLMWFPLAYNSPSSHPWISESEKEYIMESLKWNKRASGFLSGLPWILQPLMGVGVSLIAEYIIRAKLARVVVVRKGLSLTGMIIQCSLFIVTANSNCNTLVAITCFVTAITFGGLYSPGFYVNRLDIAPNSAGVLSGMVNVLTTLGGIAGPLLVALIVGDEGSVSEWKVVFWIISGLLFVGVVIFVFFGSGQQQSWDKELATSSFVADESTAALLAGNDAKDS
;
A
#
# COMPACT_ATOMS: atom_id res chain seq x y z
N MET A 1 -58.56 52.07 31.39
CA MET A 1 -57.93 53.36 31.02
C MET A 1 -57.31 53.21 29.64
N ALA A 2 -57.77 54.04 28.69
CA ALA A 2 -57.25 54.43 27.35
C ALA A 2 -56.04 53.68 26.75
N LYS A 3 -55.97 53.34 25.45
CA LYS A 3 -56.49 54.06 24.26
C LYS A 3 -56.53 53.14 23.02
N GLN A 4 -57.56 53.32 22.18
CA GLN A 4 -57.77 52.72 20.85
C GLN A 4 -56.94 53.38 19.72
N SER A 5 -56.75 52.64 18.62
CA SER A 5 -56.84 53.07 17.20
C SER A 5 -56.51 51.84 16.32
N GLY A 6 -57.45 51.18 15.62
CA GLY A 6 -58.01 51.55 14.31
C GLY A 6 -57.01 51.19 13.18
N SER A 7 -57.30 50.47 12.09
CA SER A 7 -58.55 50.06 11.43
C SER A 7 -58.29 48.89 10.47
N SER A 8 -59.29 48.01 10.33
CA SER A 8 -59.53 47.05 9.25
C SER A 8 -59.70 47.70 7.87
N LEU A 9 -59.40 47.00 6.77
CA LEU A 9 -60.38 46.60 5.71
C LEU A 9 -59.70 46.00 4.46
N HIS A 10 -60.22 44.82 4.06
CA HIS A 10 -60.51 44.33 2.70
C HIS A 10 -59.51 44.55 1.55
N VAL A 11 -58.98 43.43 1.04
CA VAL A 11 -58.48 43.35 -0.35
C VAL A 11 -59.59 42.76 -1.23
N ASN A 12 -60.02 43.57 -2.19
CA ASN A 12 -61.01 43.26 -3.21
C ASN A 12 -60.31 42.81 -4.50
N VAL A 13 -60.97 41.94 -5.27
CA VAL A 13 -60.47 41.30 -6.49
C VAL A 13 -60.98 42.02 -7.75
N ASN A 14 -60.23 41.87 -8.86
CA ASN A 14 -60.52 42.08 -10.30
C ASN A 14 -60.15 43.42 -10.98
N PRO A 15 -59.96 43.46 -12.32
CA PRO A 15 -59.20 42.57 -13.21
C PRO A 15 -58.38 43.33 -14.30
N ASP A 16 -57.59 42.59 -15.10
CA ASP A 16 -57.14 42.89 -16.48
C ASP A 16 -56.55 44.25 -16.89
N VAL A 17 -55.22 44.28 -17.10
CA VAL A 17 -54.58 44.82 -18.33
C VAL A 17 -53.31 44.01 -18.64
N SER A 18 -53.24 43.45 -19.85
CA SER A 18 -52.03 42.88 -20.49
C SER A 18 -51.71 43.70 -21.76
N PRO A 19 -50.65 43.46 -22.57
CA PRO A 19 -49.45 42.62 -22.45
C PRO A 19 -48.12 43.37 -22.80
N THR A 20 -46.94 42.75 -22.63
CA THR A 20 -45.90 42.55 -23.67
C THR A 20 -44.55 42.10 -23.09
N HIS A 21 -43.89 41.24 -23.89
CA HIS A 21 -42.49 40.82 -23.88
C HIS A 21 -42.00 39.73 -22.92
N GLY A 22 -41.74 38.57 -23.52
CA GLY A 22 -40.37 38.04 -23.50
C GLY A 22 -40.17 36.71 -22.80
N THR A 23 -40.64 35.64 -23.43
CA THR A 23 -40.19 34.27 -23.19
C THR A 23 -38.70 34.13 -23.50
N SER A 24 -37.82 34.13 -22.49
CA SER A 24 -36.40 33.79 -22.68
C SER A 24 -35.70 33.03 -21.54
N ASP A 25 -36.39 32.59 -20.49
CA ASP A 25 -35.70 32.06 -19.30
C ASP A 25 -35.74 30.52 -19.13
N SER A 26 -36.25 29.76 -20.10
CA SER A 26 -36.31 28.29 -20.02
C SER A 26 -35.36 27.53 -20.95
N LEU A 27 -34.44 28.22 -21.64
CA LEU A 27 -33.52 27.60 -22.62
C LEU A 27 -32.03 27.57 -22.23
N HIS A 28 -31.66 27.95 -21.00
CA HIS A 28 -30.25 28.00 -20.58
C HIS A 28 -29.76 26.92 -19.58
N SER A 29 -30.57 25.94 -19.18
CA SER A 29 -30.09 24.83 -18.32
C SER A 29 -29.62 23.56 -19.07
N ARG A 30 -29.57 23.58 -20.42
CA ARG A 30 -28.92 22.54 -21.23
C ARG A 30 -27.68 23.09 -21.95
N ALA A 31 -26.78 23.71 -21.19
CA ALA A 31 -25.44 23.95 -21.69
C ALA A 31 -24.77 22.61 -22.01
N LYS A 32 -24.38 22.46 -23.28
CA LYS A 32 -23.66 21.33 -23.87
C LYS A 32 -22.68 20.67 -22.88
N ARG A 33 -22.95 19.42 -22.49
CA ARG A 33 -21.93 18.51 -21.95
C ARG A 33 -20.92 18.20 -23.06
N ARG A 34 -19.96 19.11 -23.31
CA ARG A 34 -18.69 18.71 -23.89
C ARG A 34 -18.05 17.76 -22.87
N CYS A 35 -17.80 16.52 -23.26
CA CYS A 35 -17.01 15.59 -22.46
C CYS A 35 -15.57 16.13 -22.35
N TYR A 36 -15.34 17.11 -21.47
CA TYR A 36 -14.00 17.45 -21.02
C TYR A 36 -13.57 16.34 -20.07
N ILE A 37 -12.51 15.62 -20.44
CA ILE A 37 -11.85 14.70 -19.51
C ILE A 37 -11.32 15.56 -18.37
N PRO A 38 -11.72 15.29 -17.11
CA PRO A 38 -11.28 16.10 -15.99
C PRO A 38 -9.76 15.99 -15.82
N THR A 39 -9.11 17.13 -15.59
CA THR A 39 -7.64 17.21 -15.53
C THR A 39 -7.08 16.34 -14.40
N ARG A 40 -7.84 16.22 -13.29
CA ARG A 40 -7.47 15.34 -12.17
C ARG A 40 -7.37 13.86 -12.58
N LEU A 41 -8.21 13.40 -13.52
CA LEU A 41 -8.17 12.02 -14.00
C LEU A 41 -6.92 11.75 -14.85
N VAL A 42 -6.50 12.74 -15.65
CA VAL A 42 -5.23 12.67 -16.39
C VAL A 42 -4.06 12.51 -15.42
N LEU A 43 -4.04 13.29 -14.33
CA LEU A 43 -3.02 13.15 -13.29
C LEU A 43 -3.06 11.76 -12.63
N VAL A 44 -4.24 11.24 -12.30
CA VAL A 44 -4.43 9.89 -11.72
C VAL A 44 -3.88 8.81 -12.65
N VAL A 45 -4.14 8.90 -13.97
CA VAL A 45 -3.59 7.97 -14.96
C VAL A 45 -2.07 8.10 -15.07
N LEU A 46 -1.53 9.32 -15.06
CA LEU A 46 -0.07 9.53 -15.07
C LEU A 46 0.61 8.93 -13.83
N LEU A 47 -0.01 9.07 -12.65
CA LEU A 47 0.48 8.48 -11.39
C LEU A 47 0.35 6.95 -11.38
N PHE A 48 -0.71 6.40 -11.99
CA PHE A 48 -0.82 4.95 -12.22
C PHE A 48 0.35 4.46 -13.08
N LEU A 49 0.62 5.11 -14.21
CA LEU A 49 1.74 4.77 -15.07
C LEU A 49 3.09 4.94 -14.36
N ALA A 50 3.23 5.94 -13.49
CA ALA A 50 4.41 6.14 -12.66
C ALA A 50 4.67 4.92 -11.76
N ASN A 51 3.62 4.40 -11.12
CA ASN A 51 3.69 3.18 -10.30
C ASN A 51 4.06 1.96 -11.13
N VAL A 52 3.50 1.83 -12.33
CA VAL A 52 3.85 0.77 -13.28
C VAL A 52 5.34 0.79 -13.60
N MET A 53 5.90 1.95 -13.97
CA MET A 53 7.31 2.08 -14.32
C MET A 53 8.23 1.85 -13.11
N THR A 54 7.89 2.44 -11.96
CA THR A 54 8.72 2.38 -10.75
C THR A 54 8.81 0.95 -10.21
N TYR A 55 7.69 0.24 -10.14
CA TYR A 55 7.68 -1.17 -9.71
C TYR A 55 8.26 -2.09 -10.77
N GLY A 56 8.07 -1.78 -12.06
CA GLY A 56 8.74 -2.49 -13.14
C GLY A 56 10.25 -2.52 -12.95
N MET A 57 10.90 -1.35 -12.83
CA MET A 57 12.35 -1.28 -12.56
C MET A 57 12.78 -1.99 -11.27
N ARG A 58 11.90 -2.03 -10.25
CA ARG A 58 12.20 -2.64 -8.96
C ARG A 58 12.33 -4.17 -9.04
N VAL A 59 11.47 -4.81 -9.83
CA VAL A 59 11.35 -6.28 -9.88
C VAL A 59 12.23 -6.91 -10.97
N ASN A 60 12.67 -6.14 -11.95
CA ASN A 60 13.43 -6.64 -13.10
C ASN A 60 14.71 -7.41 -12.72
N LEU A 61 15.38 -6.98 -11.65
CA LEU A 61 16.61 -7.63 -11.19
C LEU A 61 16.37 -9.08 -10.74
N SER A 62 15.23 -9.42 -10.12
CA SER A 62 15.04 -10.79 -9.58
C SER A 62 14.98 -11.85 -10.67
N ILE A 63 14.43 -11.52 -11.84
CA ILE A 63 14.44 -12.42 -13.00
C ILE A 63 15.76 -12.33 -13.75
N ALA A 64 16.30 -11.12 -13.96
CA ALA A 64 17.57 -10.96 -14.65
C ALA A 64 18.71 -11.70 -13.94
N LEU A 65 18.71 -11.75 -12.60
CA LEU A 65 19.70 -12.46 -11.81
C LEU A 65 19.80 -13.96 -12.16
N VAL A 66 18.68 -14.61 -12.44
CA VAL A 66 18.63 -16.03 -12.84
C VAL A 66 19.39 -16.25 -14.17
N ALA A 67 19.29 -15.30 -15.10
CA ALA A 67 20.03 -15.33 -16.35
C ALA A 67 21.49 -14.83 -16.23
N MET A 68 21.82 -14.10 -15.15
CA MET A 68 23.15 -13.53 -14.93
C MET A 68 24.11 -14.53 -14.28
N VAL A 69 23.63 -15.42 -13.41
CA VAL A 69 24.48 -16.30 -12.59
C VAL A 69 24.66 -17.67 -13.22
N LYS A 70 25.87 -18.23 -13.12
CA LYS A 70 26.17 -19.61 -13.54
C LYS A 70 25.42 -20.61 -12.67
N GLU A 71 24.83 -21.62 -13.31
CA GLU A 71 24.42 -22.82 -12.59
C GLU A 71 25.66 -23.51 -12.03
N ASN A 72 25.72 -23.63 -10.70
CA ASN A 72 26.84 -24.31 -10.05
C ASN A 72 26.65 -25.82 -10.20
N ASN A 73 27.26 -26.41 -11.23
CA ASN A 73 27.24 -27.84 -11.52
C ASN A 73 28.18 -28.64 -10.58
N THR A 74 28.08 -28.41 -9.28
CA THR A 74 28.69 -29.24 -8.23
C THR A 74 27.55 -29.53 -7.25
N ASP A 75 26.65 -30.50 -7.51
CA ASP A 75 26.84 -31.91 -7.12
C ASP A 75 25.81 -32.88 -7.74
N VAL A 76 25.30 -32.65 -8.96
CA VAL A 76 24.18 -33.47 -9.52
C VAL A 76 24.54 -34.36 -10.72
N HIS A 77 25.78 -34.34 -11.20
CA HIS A 77 26.19 -35.19 -12.35
C HIS A 77 26.49 -36.66 -12.03
N GLN A 78 26.22 -37.16 -10.82
CA GLN A 78 26.46 -38.58 -10.52
C GLN A 78 25.26 -39.51 -10.50
N HIS A 79 24.01 -39.05 -10.45
CA HIS A 79 22.87 -39.98 -10.48
C HIS A 79 21.76 -39.52 -11.42
N TYR A 80 21.34 -40.44 -12.30
CA TYR A 80 20.27 -40.41 -13.31
C TYR A 80 20.71 -40.38 -14.78
N SER A 81 21.43 -41.42 -15.19
CA SER A 81 21.50 -41.89 -16.58
C SER A 81 20.39 -42.91 -16.86
N TYR A 82 19.16 -42.46 -17.14
CA TYR A 82 18.09 -43.36 -17.64
C TYR A 82 17.48 -42.97 -18.99
N CYS A 83 17.93 -41.87 -19.62
CA CYS A 83 17.47 -41.48 -20.96
C CYS A 83 18.65 -41.18 -21.88
N LYS A 84 19.39 -42.21 -22.28
CA LYS A 84 20.32 -42.15 -23.41
C LYS A 84 19.62 -42.75 -24.64
N GLY A 85 18.92 -41.90 -25.39
CA GLY A 85 18.12 -42.35 -26.52
C GLY A 85 17.56 -41.25 -27.40
N LEU A 86 18.37 -40.23 -27.72
CA LEU A 86 18.36 -39.48 -29.00
C LEU A 86 19.45 -38.39 -28.91
N GLN A 87 20.71 -38.79 -29.06
CA GLN A 87 21.81 -37.84 -29.14
C GLN A 87 21.95 -37.38 -30.59
N ASN A 88 21.15 -36.37 -30.95
CA ASN A 88 21.58 -35.41 -31.95
C ASN A 88 22.35 -34.33 -31.20
N ASP A 89 23.67 -34.40 -31.31
CA ASP A 89 24.59 -33.37 -30.87
C ASP A 89 24.33 -32.07 -31.65
N THR A 90 23.37 -31.29 -31.17
CA THR A 90 23.46 -29.83 -31.27
C THR A 90 23.96 -29.35 -29.92
N HIS A 91 25.21 -28.91 -29.89
CA HIS A 91 25.81 -28.15 -28.79
C HIS A 91 24.79 -27.16 -28.18
N ARG A 92 24.19 -27.49 -27.03
CA ARG A 92 23.55 -26.54 -26.12
C ARG A 92 24.54 -26.16 -25.02
N ALA A 93 25.70 -25.64 -25.44
CA ALA A 93 26.79 -25.27 -24.55
C ALA A 93 26.78 -23.76 -24.16
N ASP A 94 25.75 -22.99 -24.57
CA ASP A 94 25.82 -21.51 -24.55
C ASP A 94 24.88 -20.79 -23.56
N GLU A 95 24.15 -21.48 -22.67
CA GLU A 95 23.26 -20.82 -21.69
C GLU A 95 23.80 -20.84 -20.24
N ALA A 96 25.12 -20.91 -20.04
CA ALA A 96 25.69 -20.70 -18.72
C ALA A 96 25.80 -19.19 -18.43
N GLY A 97 25.20 -18.73 -17.32
CA GLY A 97 25.25 -17.32 -16.89
C GLY A 97 26.68 -16.73 -16.87
N GLN A 98 26.80 -15.41 -16.95
CA GLN A 98 28.10 -14.77 -17.11
C GLN A 98 28.89 -14.68 -15.80
N PHE A 99 28.21 -14.63 -14.66
CA PHE A 99 28.81 -14.30 -13.35
C PHE A 99 28.81 -15.49 -12.39
N ASP A 100 29.92 -15.66 -11.67
CA ASP A 100 30.08 -16.66 -10.61
C ASP A 100 29.81 -15.99 -9.25
N TRP A 101 28.52 -15.87 -8.90
CA TRP A 101 28.07 -15.22 -7.67
C TRP A 101 27.37 -16.22 -6.77
N ASP A 102 27.90 -16.40 -5.56
CA ASP A 102 27.27 -17.22 -4.53
C ASP A 102 25.88 -16.69 -4.12
N ILE A 103 25.03 -17.57 -3.61
CA ILE A 103 23.66 -17.30 -3.14
C ILE A 103 23.66 -16.18 -2.08
N GLY A 104 24.70 -16.09 -1.25
CA GLY A 104 24.87 -15.01 -0.30
C GLY A 104 25.01 -13.63 -0.98
N ILE A 105 25.86 -13.55 -2.01
CA ILE A 105 26.10 -12.31 -2.77
C ILE A 105 24.83 -11.90 -3.53
N GLN A 106 24.16 -12.86 -4.17
CA GLN A 106 22.89 -12.66 -4.85
C GLN A 106 21.82 -12.05 -3.91
N SER A 107 21.70 -12.59 -2.70
CA SER A 107 20.77 -12.10 -1.68
C SER A 107 21.10 -10.68 -1.23
N VAL A 108 22.40 -10.36 -1.09
CA VAL A 108 22.87 -9.01 -0.76
C VAL A 108 22.59 -8.03 -1.89
N ILE A 109 22.82 -8.40 -3.15
CA ILE A 109 22.50 -7.55 -4.31
C ILE A 109 21.00 -7.24 -4.34
N LEU A 110 20.14 -8.23 -4.10
CA LEU A 110 18.69 -8.04 -4.12
C LEU A 110 18.21 -7.15 -2.96
N SER A 111 18.72 -7.39 -1.74
CA SER A 111 18.34 -6.65 -0.53
C SER A 111 18.91 -5.24 -0.48
N SER A 112 20.03 -4.97 -1.16
CA SER A 112 20.74 -3.68 -1.11
C SER A 112 19.91 -2.46 -1.47
N PHE A 113 18.92 -2.62 -2.36
CA PHE A 113 17.94 -1.59 -2.67
C PHE A 113 17.18 -1.08 -1.45
N TYR A 114 16.78 -1.99 -0.56
CA TYR A 114 15.98 -1.65 0.61
C TYR A 114 16.78 -0.85 1.63
N TYR A 115 18.10 -1.06 1.72
CA TYR A 115 18.97 -0.24 2.57
C TYR A 115 18.94 1.23 2.16
N GLY A 116 19.04 1.53 0.86
CA GLY A 116 18.93 2.89 0.35
C GLY A 116 17.51 3.47 0.52
N TYR A 117 16.49 2.65 0.22
CA TYR A 117 15.09 3.07 0.28
C TYR A 117 14.63 3.48 1.68
N LEU A 118 15.16 2.88 2.74
CA LEU A 118 14.79 3.17 4.12
C LEU A 118 15.14 4.62 4.53
N PHE A 119 16.35 5.09 4.18
CA PHE A 119 16.87 6.37 4.67
C PHE A 119 16.15 7.58 4.08
N THR A 120 15.63 7.49 2.86
CA THR A 120 15.11 8.64 2.13
C THR A 120 13.60 8.82 2.23
N GLN A 121 12.85 7.92 2.85
CA GLN A 121 11.41 8.09 3.02
C GLN A 121 11.04 9.30 3.89
N ILE A 122 11.68 9.45 5.05
CA ILE A 122 11.39 10.57 5.96
C ILE A 122 11.85 11.90 5.34
N PRO A 123 13.11 12.05 4.87
CA PRO A 123 13.54 13.26 4.17
C PRO A 123 12.69 13.55 2.93
N GLY A 124 12.34 12.51 2.17
CA GLY A 124 11.52 12.61 0.96
C GLY A 124 10.14 13.18 1.21
N SER A 125 9.51 12.83 2.34
CA SER A 125 8.26 13.46 2.76
C SER A 125 8.42 14.96 2.97
N CYS A 126 9.49 15.41 3.62
CA CYS A 126 9.78 16.84 3.77
C CYS A 126 10.07 17.51 2.43
N THR A 127 10.91 16.92 1.58
CA THR A 127 11.27 17.47 0.26
C THR A 127 10.03 17.68 -0.62
N SER A 128 9.07 16.74 -0.61
CA SER A 128 7.84 16.88 -1.38
C SER A 128 6.98 18.08 -0.96
N VAL A 129 7.08 18.50 0.31
CA VAL A 129 6.36 19.66 0.87
C VAL A 129 7.08 20.97 0.55
N TYR A 130 8.41 21.01 0.67
CA TYR A 130 9.20 22.25 0.54
C TYR A 130 9.64 22.56 -0.90
N PHE A 131 10.00 21.54 -1.69
CA PHE A 131 10.61 21.70 -3.02
C PHE A 131 9.63 21.49 -4.18
N SER A 132 8.37 21.09 -3.89
CA SER A 132 7.31 20.70 -4.85
C SER A 132 7.28 19.21 -5.18
N ALA A 133 6.14 18.58 -4.93
CA ALA A 133 5.94 17.16 -5.14
C ALA A 133 6.00 16.76 -6.63
N LYS A 134 5.66 17.67 -7.57
CA LYS A 134 5.84 17.44 -9.02
C LYS A 134 7.29 17.08 -9.34
N TRP A 135 8.22 17.93 -8.89
CA TRP A 135 9.65 17.82 -9.20
C TRP A 135 10.27 16.65 -8.45
N THR A 136 9.91 16.45 -7.17
CA THR A 136 10.38 15.31 -6.37
C THR A 136 10.02 13.98 -7.02
N LEU A 137 8.76 13.80 -7.46
CA LEU A 137 8.32 12.57 -8.12
C LEU A 137 9.00 12.39 -9.48
N GLY A 138 8.98 13.42 -10.32
CA GLY A 138 9.53 13.34 -11.68
C GLY A 138 11.03 13.07 -11.72
N LEU A 139 11.80 13.76 -10.87
CA LEU A 139 13.25 13.55 -10.75
C LEU A 139 13.57 12.17 -10.17
N SER A 140 12.77 11.68 -9.21
CA SER A 140 12.93 10.33 -8.66
C SER A 140 12.82 9.27 -9.75
N VAL A 141 11.76 9.29 -10.57
CA VAL A 141 11.60 8.31 -11.65
C VAL A 141 12.68 8.49 -12.73
N PHE A 142 13.05 9.73 -13.07
CA PHE A 142 14.07 10.03 -14.08
C PHE A 142 15.45 9.49 -13.70
N PHE A 143 15.93 9.80 -12.49
CA PHE A 143 17.21 9.28 -12.01
C PHE A 143 17.15 7.77 -11.79
N SER A 144 16.01 7.23 -11.35
CA SER A 144 15.82 5.77 -11.27
C SER A 144 15.97 5.10 -12.64
N ALA A 145 15.39 5.68 -13.68
CA ALA A 145 15.48 5.17 -15.03
C ALA A 145 16.93 5.18 -15.57
N ILE A 146 17.69 6.24 -15.29
CA ILE A 146 19.11 6.34 -15.65
C ILE A 146 19.94 5.29 -14.91
N LEU A 147 19.79 5.18 -13.58
CA LEU A 147 20.53 4.21 -12.77
C LEU A 147 20.19 2.77 -13.18
N ASN A 148 18.93 2.51 -13.51
CA ASN A 148 18.49 1.22 -14.03
C ASN A 148 19.13 0.93 -15.41
N PHE A 149 19.20 1.92 -16.31
CA PHE A 149 19.90 1.78 -17.60
C PHE A 149 21.40 1.51 -17.43
N LEU A 150 22.04 2.08 -16.41
CA LEU A 150 23.46 1.86 -16.09
C LEU A 150 23.74 0.54 -15.36
N THR A 151 22.70 -0.19 -14.93
CA THR A 151 22.85 -1.40 -14.12
C THR A 151 23.64 -2.52 -14.82
N PRO A 152 23.46 -2.80 -16.12
CA PRO A 152 24.29 -3.79 -16.81
C PRO A 152 25.77 -3.41 -16.89
N LEU A 153 26.05 -2.11 -17.07
CA LEU A 153 27.43 -1.61 -17.09
C LEU A 153 28.08 -1.79 -15.71
N ALA A 154 27.34 -1.51 -14.63
CA ALA A 154 27.82 -1.72 -13.27
C ALA A 154 28.09 -3.20 -12.97
N ALA A 155 27.22 -4.12 -13.41
CA ALA A 155 27.42 -5.55 -13.23
C ALA A 155 28.71 -6.06 -13.91
N ASN A 156 29.03 -5.57 -15.11
CA ASN A 156 30.26 -5.93 -15.83
C ASN A 156 31.55 -5.46 -15.12
N HIS A 157 31.49 -4.41 -14.29
CA HIS A 157 32.63 -3.94 -13.51
C HIS A 157 32.77 -4.64 -12.16
N GLY A 158 31.76 -5.40 -11.73
CA GLY A 158 31.77 -6.22 -10.52
C GLY A 158 30.54 -6.05 -9.64
N TYR A 159 30.30 -7.04 -8.77
CA TYR A 159 29.11 -7.08 -7.91
C TYR A 159 29.04 -5.91 -6.90
N ILE A 160 30.18 -5.35 -6.49
CA ILE A 160 30.23 -4.18 -5.58
C ILE A 160 29.63 -2.93 -6.25
N PHE A 161 29.98 -2.70 -7.53
CA PHE A 161 29.40 -1.60 -8.31
C PHE A 161 27.91 -1.79 -8.51
N LEU A 162 27.48 -3.02 -8.77
CA LEU A 162 26.06 -3.37 -8.85
C LEU A 162 25.32 -3.08 -7.54
N ILE A 163 25.87 -3.49 -6.39
CA ILE A 163 25.31 -3.16 -5.06
C ILE A 163 25.23 -1.64 -4.89
N GLY A 164 26.28 -0.89 -5.23
CA GLY A 164 26.29 0.57 -5.16
C GLY A 164 25.17 1.21 -5.99
N THR A 165 25.01 0.81 -7.26
CA THR A 165 23.92 1.27 -8.14
C THR A 165 22.56 0.92 -7.56
N ARG A 166 22.40 -0.25 -6.93
CA ARG A 166 21.15 -0.67 -6.30
C ARG A 166 20.80 0.13 -5.06
N VAL A 167 21.77 0.43 -4.21
CA VAL A 167 21.60 1.34 -3.06
C VAL A 167 21.19 2.73 -3.53
N LEU A 168 21.85 3.27 -4.56
CA LEU A 168 21.51 4.56 -5.17
C LEU A 168 20.08 4.57 -5.75
N LEU A 169 19.69 3.48 -6.43
CA LEU A 169 18.32 3.34 -6.93
C LEU A 169 17.30 3.37 -5.79
N GLY A 170 17.59 2.69 -4.67
CA GLY A 170 16.78 2.72 -3.46
C GLY A 170 16.65 4.12 -2.87
N LEU A 171 17.77 4.83 -2.71
CA LEU A 171 17.81 6.20 -2.20
C LEU A 171 16.93 7.13 -3.05
N VAL A 172 17.07 7.07 -4.37
CA VAL A 172 16.30 7.89 -5.31
C VAL A 172 14.82 7.53 -5.29
N GLN A 173 14.45 6.25 -5.22
CA GLN A 173 13.05 5.82 -5.17
C GLN A 173 12.38 6.06 -3.81
N GLY A 174 13.13 6.22 -2.70
CA GLY A 174 12.52 6.41 -1.38
C GLY A 174 11.68 7.69 -1.24
N VAL A 175 11.94 8.73 -2.06
CA VAL A 175 11.15 9.97 -2.08
C VAL A 175 9.88 9.89 -2.93
N TYR A 176 9.72 8.81 -3.70
CA TYR A 176 8.65 8.65 -4.69
C TYR A 176 7.25 8.61 -4.07
N PHE A 177 7.01 7.68 -3.15
CA PHE A 177 5.68 7.49 -2.55
C PHE A 177 5.18 8.70 -1.75
N PRO A 178 6.01 9.34 -0.90
CA PRO A 178 5.59 10.58 -0.24
C PRO A 178 5.14 11.67 -1.22
N ALA A 179 5.82 11.81 -2.36
CA ALA A 179 5.45 12.77 -3.39
C ALA A 179 4.11 12.42 -4.10
N VAL A 180 3.85 11.13 -4.35
CA VAL A 180 2.55 10.65 -4.86
C VAL A 180 1.42 11.04 -3.91
N PHE A 181 1.56 10.73 -2.61
CA PHE A 181 0.55 11.08 -1.61
C PHE A 181 0.33 12.59 -1.49
N HIS A 182 1.41 13.38 -1.57
CA HIS A 182 1.32 14.83 -1.54
C HIS A 182 0.52 15.37 -2.74
N LEU A 183 0.80 14.90 -3.96
CA LEU A 183 0.08 15.33 -5.17
C LEU A 183 -1.39 14.93 -5.13
N LEU A 184 -1.71 13.71 -4.72
CA LEU A 184 -3.10 13.27 -4.55
C LEU A 184 -3.84 14.12 -3.50
N GLY A 185 -3.14 14.55 -2.44
CA GLY A 185 -3.69 15.43 -1.42
C GLY A 185 -4.03 16.84 -1.94
N LEU A 186 -3.29 17.34 -2.93
CA LEU A 186 -3.50 18.67 -3.53
C LEU A 186 -4.51 18.68 -4.68
N TRP A 187 -4.69 17.56 -5.37
CA TRP A 187 -5.50 17.47 -6.59
C TRP A 187 -6.85 16.77 -6.41
N LEU A 188 -6.98 15.91 -5.39
CA LEU A 188 -8.19 15.11 -5.21
C LEU A 188 -9.05 15.59 -4.04
N PRO A 189 -10.34 15.86 -4.29
CA PRO A 189 -11.35 16.06 -3.24
C PRO A 189 -11.43 14.86 -2.29
N PRO A 190 -11.77 15.05 -1.01
CA PRO A 190 -11.85 13.96 -0.03
C PRO A 190 -12.76 12.80 -0.43
N ARG A 191 -13.88 13.08 -1.13
CA ARG A 191 -14.88 12.05 -1.54
C ARG A 191 -14.36 11.07 -2.59
N GLU A 192 -13.53 11.54 -3.52
CA GLU A 192 -13.02 10.75 -4.65
C GLU A 192 -11.63 10.15 -4.39
N ARG A 193 -11.00 10.53 -3.27
CA ARG A 193 -9.59 10.24 -2.98
C ARG A 193 -9.29 8.76 -2.84
N THR A 194 -10.14 8.01 -2.14
CA THR A 194 -9.92 6.57 -1.89
C THR A 194 -9.95 5.77 -3.19
N SER A 195 -10.98 5.95 -4.02
CA SER A 195 -11.12 5.26 -5.30
C SER A 195 -9.96 5.58 -6.26
N SER A 196 -9.62 6.87 -6.36
CA SER A 196 -8.51 7.32 -7.20
C SER A 196 -7.15 6.76 -6.72
N TYR A 197 -6.92 6.72 -5.41
CA TYR A 197 -5.70 6.10 -4.86
C TYR A 197 -5.66 4.60 -5.11
N SER A 198 -6.78 3.88 -4.91
CA SER A 198 -6.85 2.44 -5.21
C SER A 198 -6.52 2.16 -6.67
N PHE A 199 -7.00 2.99 -7.60
CA PHE A 199 -6.62 2.91 -9.00
C PHE A 199 -5.11 3.12 -9.19
N VAL A 200 -4.54 4.21 -8.65
CA VAL A 200 -3.09 4.48 -8.72
C VAL A 200 -2.28 3.33 -8.12
N ALA A 201 -2.68 2.79 -6.97
CA ALA A 201 -2.02 1.70 -6.26
C ALA A 201 -2.03 0.39 -7.06
N ALA A 202 -3.12 0.11 -7.80
CA ALA A 202 -3.18 -1.06 -8.69
C ALA A 202 -2.05 -1.08 -9.72
N GLY A 203 -1.52 0.09 -10.10
CA GLY A 203 -0.36 0.21 -10.98
C GLY A 203 0.89 -0.50 -10.47
N THR A 204 1.04 -0.69 -9.16
CA THR A 204 2.17 -1.44 -8.59
C THR A 204 2.11 -2.94 -8.91
N CYS A 205 0.91 -3.53 -8.81
CA CYS A 205 0.65 -4.92 -9.18
C CYS A 205 0.74 -5.14 -10.68
N VAL A 206 0.15 -4.25 -11.47
CA VAL A 206 0.20 -4.28 -12.94
C VAL A 206 1.64 -4.15 -13.42
N GLY A 207 2.38 -3.17 -12.90
CA GLY A 207 3.79 -2.98 -13.23
C GLY A 207 4.64 -4.19 -12.94
N SER A 208 4.52 -4.74 -11.73
CA SER A 208 5.28 -5.94 -11.34
C SER A 208 4.97 -7.12 -12.27
N THR A 209 3.69 -7.37 -12.56
CA THR A 209 3.29 -8.50 -13.41
C THR A 209 3.79 -8.35 -14.85
N VAL A 210 3.53 -7.20 -15.47
CA VAL A 210 3.89 -6.93 -16.87
C VAL A 210 5.41 -6.94 -17.04
N PHE A 211 6.14 -6.26 -16.17
CA PHE A 211 7.60 -6.20 -16.28
C PHE A 211 8.28 -7.51 -15.92
N LEU A 212 7.76 -8.31 -14.97
CA LEU A 212 8.28 -9.65 -14.73
C LEU A 212 8.12 -10.54 -15.97
N PHE A 213 6.95 -10.51 -16.62
CA PHE A 213 6.72 -11.27 -17.85
C PHE A 213 7.65 -10.82 -18.98
N ILE A 214 7.72 -9.50 -19.24
CA ILE A 214 8.60 -8.94 -20.27
C ILE A 214 10.07 -9.26 -19.95
N SER A 215 10.48 -9.16 -18.69
CA SER A 215 11.85 -9.50 -18.25
C SER A 215 12.19 -10.95 -18.53
N GLY A 216 11.27 -11.89 -18.29
CA GLY A 216 11.49 -13.30 -18.58
C GLY A 216 11.69 -13.56 -20.07
N VAL A 217 10.83 -12.99 -20.92
CA VAL A 217 10.94 -13.12 -22.37
C VAL A 217 12.24 -12.48 -22.88
N LEU A 218 12.56 -11.26 -22.42
CA LEU A 218 13.76 -10.55 -22.84
C LEU A 218 15.05 -11.26 -22.38
N ALA A 219 15.08 -11.77 -21.16
CA ALA A 219 16.22 -12.52 -20.63
C ALA A 219 16.48 -13.82 -21.41
N SER A 220 15.42 -14.48 -21.91
CA SER A 220 15.54 -15.69 -22.76
C SER A 220 15.89 -15.41 -24.23
N SER A 221 15.83 -14.15 -24.66
CA SER A 221 16.04 -13.79 -26.06
C SER A 221 17.50 -13.39 -26.32
N ASN A 222 18.04 -13.66 -27.52
CA ASN A 222 19.37 -13.21 -27.94
C ASN A 222 19.45 -11.69 -28.26
N ILE A 223 18.44 -10.92 -27.86
CA ILE A 223 18.36 -9.49 -28.13
C ILE A 223 19.24 -8.74 -27.12
N MET A 224 20.14 -7.87 -27.59
CA MET A 224 20.99 -7.01 -26.76
C MET A 224 21.70 -7.75 -25.60
N GLN A 225 22.39 -8.86 -25.91
CA GLN A 225 23.17 -9.66 -24.96
C GLN A 225 22.34 -10.44 -23.90
N GLY A 226 21.03 -10.63 -24.12
CA GLY A 226 20.17 -11.41 -23.24
C GLY A 226 19.71 -10.61 -22.03
N TRP A 227 20.27 -10.87 -20.86
CA TRP A 227 19.87 -10.24 -19.58
C TRP A 227 20.01 -8.70 -19.52
N PRO A 228 20.97 -8.01 -20.19
CA PRO A 228 21.06 -6.54 -20.15
C PRO A 228 19.84 -5.84 -20.74
N SER A 229 19.19 -6.47 -21.73
CA SER A 229 18.03 -5.94 -22.45
C SER A 229 16.87 -5.59 -21.51
N VAL A 230 16.70 -6.35 -20.42
CA VAL A 230 15.69 -6.14 -19.38
C VAL A 230 15.82 -4.75 -18.74
N PHE A 231 17.05 -4.36 -18.43
CA PHE A 231 17.36 -3.08 -17.79
C PHE A 231 17.26 -1.92 -18.77
N TYR A 232 17.69 -2.11 -20.02
CA TYR A 232 17.56 -1.09 -21.07
C TYR A 232 16.10 -0.79 -21.40
N PHE A 233 15.28 -1.83 -21.60
CA PHE A 233 13.86 -1.67 -21.90
C PHE A 233 13.14 -0.88 -20.79
N SER A 234 13.34 -1.29 -19.53
CA SER A 234 12.70 -0.64 -18.40
C SER A 234 13.22 0.76 -18.10
N GLY A 235 14.51 1.01 -18.31
CA GLY A 235 15.09 2.35 -18.23
C GLY A 235 14.51 3.29 -19.29
N ILE A 236 14.45 2.85 -20.55
CA ILE A 236 13.89 3.65 -21.65
C ILE A 236 12.40 3.94 -21.41
N ALA A 237 11.62 2.94 -20.99
CA ALA A 237 10.21 3.12 -20.66
C ALA A 237 9.99 4.18 -19.56
N GLY A 238 10.86 4.19 -18.54
CA GLY A 238 10.88 5.23 -17.53
C GLY A 238 11.19 6.63 -18.05
N ILE A 239 12.18 6.76 -18.93
CA ILE A 239 12.54 8.04 -19.56
C ILE A 239 11.38 8.55 -20.42
N VAL A 240 10.74 7.68 -21.20
CA VAL A 240 9.56 8.04 -22.00
C VAL A 240 8.42 8.52 -21.10
N TRP A 241 8.19 7.87 -19.96
CA TRP A 241 7.24 8.34 -18.96
C TRP A 241 7.62 9.72 -18.41
N CYS A 242 8.90 9.99 -18.14
CA CYS A 242 9.36 11.32 -17.70
C CYS A 242 9.11 12.41 -18.75
N LEU A 243 9.28 12.10 -20.04
CA LEU A 243 8.97 13.02 -21.14
C LEU A 243 7.48 13.38 -21.19
N MET A 244 6.59 12.47 -20.78
CA MET A 244 5.17 12.77 -20.60
C MET A 244 4.88 13.53 -19.30
N TRP A 245 5.58 13.20 -18.21
CA TRP A 245 5.34 13.77 -16.87
C TRP A 245 5.66 15.25 -16.76
N PHE A 246 6.86 15.68 -17.18
CA PHE A 246 7.29 17.07 -17.00
C PHE A 246 6.39 18.13 -17.67
N PRO A 247 5.86 17.91 -18.89
CA PRO A 247 4.93 18.85 -19.51
C PRO A 247 3.48 18.73 -18.98
N LEU A 248 3.01 17.53 -18.61
CA LEU A 248 1.59 17.32 -18.26
C LEU A 248 1.28 17.49 -16.76
N ALA A 249 2.24 17.24 -15.87
CA ALA A 249 2.00 17.31 -14.44
C ALA A 249 2.21 18.74 -13.90
N TYR A 250 1.36 19.17 -12.96
CA TYR A 250 1.46 20.47 -12.29
C TYR A 250 1.32 20.28 -10.77
N ASN A 251 1.99 21.13 -9.99
CA ASN A 251 2.05 20.95 -8.53
C ASN A 251 0.71 21.28 -7.86
N SER A 252 0.02 22.32 -8.31
CA SER A 252 -1.29 22.70 -7.80
C SER A 252 -2.30 22.89 -8.94
N PRO A 253 -3.60 22.64 -8.69
CA PRO A 253 -4.66 22.90 -9.66
C PRO A 253 -4.68 24.36 -10.14
N SER A 254 -4.34 25.31 -9.26
CA SER A 254 -4.27 26.74 -9.58
C SER A 254 -3.16 27.13 -10.56
N SER A 255 -2.13 26.29 -10.69
CA SER A 255 -0.99 26.52 -11.60
C SER A 255 -1.20 25.88 -12.99
N HIS A 256 -2.27 25.10 -13.15
CA HIS A 256 -2.52 24.34 -14.36
C HIS A 256 -3.16 25.24 -15.44
N PRO A 257 -2.55 25.39 -16.64
CA PRO A 257 -3.02 26.33 -17.66
C PRO A 257 -4.32 25.90 -18.36
N TRP A 258 -4.59 24.59 -18.43
CA TRP A 258 -5.73 24.04 -19.17
C TRP A 258 -6.87 23.50 -18.28
N ILE A 259 -6.86 23.82 -16.99
CA ILE A 259 -7.91 23.35 -16.08
C ILE A 259 -9.19 24.16 -16.32
N SER A 260 -10.36 23.50 -16.28
CA SER A 260 -11.63 24.21 -16.32
C SER A 260 -11.84 24.99 -15.03
N GLU A 261 -12.35 26.23 -15.11
CA GLU A 261 -12.61 27.04 -13.92
C GLU A 261 -13.61 26.32 -12.97
N SER A 262 -14.61 25.64 -13.53
CA SER A 262 -15.55 24.81 -12.75
C SER A 262 -14.88 23.65 -11.98
N GLU A 263 -13.87 23.00 -12.57
CA GLU A 263 -13.13 21.92 -11.92
C GLU A 263 -12.20 22.47 -10.83
N LYS A 264 -11.55 23.60 -11.12
CA LYS A 264 -10.66 24.30 -10.18
C LYS A 264 -11.43 24.79 -8.95
N GLU A 265 -12.61 25.39 -9.12
CA GLU A 265 -13.47 25.83 -8.02
C GLU A 265 -13.89 24.64 -7.14
N TYR A 266 -14.38 23.55 -7.75
CA TYR A 266 -14.74 22.32 -7.03
C TYR A 266 -13.59 21.76 -6.18
N ILE A 267 -12.37 21.68 -6.75
CA ILE A 267 -11.18 21.23 -6.01
C ILE A 267 -10.83 22.21 -4.90
N MET A 268 -10.80 23.52 -5.17
CA MET A 268 -10.41 24.51 -4.17
C MET A 268 -11.42 24.61 -3.02
N GLU A 269 -12.73 24.53 -3.28
CA GLU A 269 -13.76 24.51 -2.23
C GLU A 269 -13.69 23.26 -1.38
N SER A 270 -13.54 22.08 -2.00
CA SER A 270 -13.39 20.83 -1.25
C SER A 270 -12.10 20.79 -0.40
N LEU A 271 -11.06 21.55 -0.78
CA LEU A 271 -9.79 21.66 -0.04
C LEU A 271 -9.73 22.82 0.96
N LYS A 272 -10.63 23.82 0.89
CA LYS A 272 -10.70 24.94 1.86
C LYS A 272 -10.97 24.45 3.29
N TRP A 273 -11.51 23.24 3.43
CA TRP A 273 -11.69 22.58 4.73
C TRP A 273 -10.40 22.11 5.39
N ASN A 274 -9.21 22.25 4.78
CA ASN A 274 -8.01 21.71 5.39
C ASN A 274 -6.69 22.34 4.95
N LYS A 275 -6.24 23.38 5.65
CA LYS A 275 -4.86 23.88 5.51
C LYS A 275 -4.17 23.96 6.88
N ARG A 276 -3.11 23.15 7.00
CA ARG A 276 -2.05 23.03 8.03
C ARG A 276 -2.22 22.07 9.21
N ALA A 277 -3.38 21.88 9.82
CA ALA A 277 -3.45 20.99 11.00
C ALA A 277 -3.60 19.50 10.63
N SER A 278 -4.44 19.17 9.65
CA SER A 278 -4.88 17.78 9.48
C SER A 278 -3.85 16.86 8.80
N GLY A 279 -2.88 17.37 8.03
CA GLY A 279 -1.83 16.53 7.43
C GLY A 279 -0.89 15.91 8.48
N PHE A 280 -0.37 16.75 9.38
CA PHE A 280 0.43 16.30 10.53
C PHE A 280 -0.39 15.40 11.45
N LEU A 281 -1.61 15.81 11.79
CA LEU A 281 -2.51 15.04 12.67
C LEU A 281 -2.95 13.70 12.06
N SER A 282 -3.14 13.61 10.75
CA SER A 282 -3.48 12.35 10.06
C SER A 282 -2.28 11.39 9.98
N GLY A 283 -1.06 11.91 10.04
CA GLY A 283 0.17 11.10 10.09
C GLY A 283 0.48 10.53 11.48
N LEU A 284 0.01 11.17 12.56
CA LEU A 284 0.32 10.76 13.94
C LEU A 284 -0.01 9.30 14.26
N PRO A 285 -1.21 8.77 13.91
CA PRO A 285 -1.53 7.38 14.24
C PRO A 285 -0.57 6.37 13.60
N TRP A 286 -0.09 6.64 12.38
CA TRP A 286 0.83 5.77 11.65
C TRP A 286 2.23 5.68 12.27
N ILE A 287 2.58 6.63 13.13
CA ILE A 287 3.84 6.63 13.89
C ILE A 287 3.59 6.09 15.29
N LEU A 288 2.58 6.61 15.98
CA LEU A 288 2.33 6.32 17.38
C LEU A 288 1.83 4.89 17.61
N GLN A 289 0.98 4.35 16.72
CA GLN A 289 0.42 3.01 16.88
C GLN A 289 1.50 1.90 16.76
N PRO A 290 2.41 1.90 15.76
CA PRO A 290 3.51 0.93 15.73
C PRO A 290 4.46 1.05 16.92
N LEU A 291 4.81 2.28 17.33
CA LEU A 291 5.67 2.50 18.50
C LEU A 291 5.03 1.93 19.79
N MET A 292 3.73 2.17 19.98
CA MET A 292 2.96 1.56 21.07
C MET A 292 2.97 0.03 20.97
N GLY A 293 2.74 -0.53 19.77
CA GLY A 293 2.74 -1.98 19.55
C GLY A 293 4.08 -2.64 19.88
N VAL A 294 5.20 -2.05 19.46
CA VAL A 294 6.55 -2.53 19.79
C VAL A 294 6.79 -2.43 21.30
N GLY A 295 6.52 -1.27 21.91
CA GLY A 295 6.72 -1.07 23.35
C GLY A 295 5.94 -2.07 24.20
N VAL A 296 4.67 -2.29 23.86
CA VAL A 296 3.80 -3.26 24.55
C VAL A 296 4.25 -4.69 24.31
N SER A 297 4.76 -5.02 23.12
CA SER A 297 5.29 -6.35 22.82
C SER A 297 6.55 -6.65 23.66
N LEU A 298 7.45 -5.67 23.84
CA LEU A 298 8.61 -5.81 24.71
C LEU A 298 8.22 -6.03 26.18
N ILE A 299 7.22 -5.28 26.66
CA ILE A 299 6.67 -5.47 28.01
C ILE A 299 6.02 -6.86 28.15
N ALA A 300 5.25 -7.28 27.16
CA ALA A 300 4.62 -8.60 27.14
C ALA A 300 5.65 -9.72 27.20
N GLU A 301 6.72 -9.62 26.42
CA GLU A 301 7.83 -10.57 26.45
C GLU A 301 8.54 -10.59 27.80
N TYR A 302 8.80 -9.43 28.40
CA TYR A 302 9.40 -9.34 29.73
C TYR A 302 8.55 -10.08 30.77
N ILE A 303 7.23 -9.83 30.81
CA ILE A 303 6.30 -10.48 31.73
C ILE A 303 6.30 -12.00 31.56
N ILE A 304 6.31 -12.48 30.31
CA ILE A 304 6.33 -13.91 29.98
C ILE A 304 7.67 -14.54 30.39
N ARG A 305 8.81 -13.91 30.07
CA ARG A 305 10.17 -14.41 30.40
C ARG A 305 10.44 -14.43 31.89
N ALA A 306 9.94 -13.42 32.62
CA ALA A 306 9.99 -13.36 34.08
C ALA A 306 9.05 -14.38 34.77
N LYS A 307 8.27 -15.17 34.00
CA LYS A 307 7.29 -16.14 34.48
C LYS A 307 6.22 -15.53 35.41
N LEU A 308 5.95 -14.24 35.25
CA LEU A 308 4.96 -13.50 36.05
C LEU A 308 3.52 -13.88 35.66
N ALA A 309 3.29 -14.22 34.40
CA ALA A 309 1.99 -14.65 33.89
C ALA A 309 2.12 -15.63 32.72
N ARG A 310 1.08 -16.45 32.51
CA ARG A 310 0.99 -17.35 31.34
C ARG A 310 0.79 -16.52 30.07
N VAL A 311 1.31 -17.01 28.93
CA VAL A 311 1.18 -16.36 27.61
C VAL A 311 -0.28 -15.95 27.33
N VAL A 312 -1.23 -16.87 27.48
CA VAL A 312 -2.66 -16.62 27.24
C VAL A 312 -3.21 -15.45 28.07
N VAL A 313 -2.80 -15.32 29.33
CA VAL A 313 -3.27 -14.26 30.24
C VAL A 313 -2.73 -12.91 29.77
N VAL A 314 -1.45 -12.86 29.40
CA VAL A 314 -0.80 -11.63 28.89
C VAL A 314 -1.44 -11.20 27.57
N ARG A 315 -1.62 -12.14 26.63
CA ARG A 315 -2.21 -11.89 25.30
C ARG A 315 -3.65 -11.38 25.43
N LYS A 316 -4.50 -12.09 26.19
CA LYS A 316 -5.90 -11.68 26.43
C LYS A 316 -6.00 -10.37 27.20
N GLY A 317 -5.20 -10.19 28.24
CA GLY A 317 -5.21 -9.00 29.08
C GLY A 317 -4.87 -7.74 28.29
N LEU A 318 -3.79 -7.76 27.50
CA LEU A 318 -3.37 -6.63 26.68
C LEU A 318 -4.34 -6.32 25.54
N SER A 319 -4.92 -7.35 24.91
CA SER A 319 -5.97 -7.15 23.90
C SER A 319 -7.24 -6.57 24.50
N LEU A 320 -7.65 -7.02 25.70
CA LEU A 320 -8.81 -6.50 26.41
C LEU A 320 -8.63 -5.04 26.79
N THR A 321 -7.51 -4.69 27.41
CA THR A 321 -7.25 -3.29 27.82
C THR A 321 -7.15 -2.37 26.61
N GLY A 322 -6.45 -2.79 25.55
CA GLY A 322 -6.33 -2.01 24.31
C GLY A 322 -7.67 -1.72 23.66
N MET A 323 -8.50 -2.76 23.48
CA MET A 323 -9.81 -2.61 22.82
C MET A 323 -10.82 -1.84 23.67
N ILE A 324 -10.84 -2.02 25.00
CA ILE A 324 -11.72 -1.24 25.88
C ILE A 324 -11.37 0.24 25.84
N ILE A 325 -10.08 0.60 25.93
CA ILE A 325 -9.63 1.99 25.84
C ILE A 325 -10.03 2.58 24.48
N GLN A 326 -9.80 1.84 23.40
CA GLN A 326 -10.17 2.26 22.05
C GLN A 326 -11.69 2.48 21.89
N CYS A 327 -12.52 1.56 22.40
CA CYS A 327 -13.99 1.69 22.38
C CYS A 327 -14.45 2.93 23.14
N SER A 328 -13.88 3.15 24.34
CA SER A 328 -14.23 4.28 25.21
C SER A 328 -13.91 5.61 24.53
N LEU A 329 -12.72 5.71 23.91
CA LEU A 329 -12.30 6.91 23.21
C LEU A 329 -13.13 7.17 21.94
N PHE A 330 -13.54 6.14 21.19
CA PHE A 330 -14.45 6.33 20.06
C PHE A 330 -15.85 6.79 20.48
N ILE A 331 -16.36 6.34 21.63
CA ILE A 331 -17.62 6.85 22.19
C ILE A 331 -17.47 8.32 22.59
N VAL A 332 -16.33 8.72 23.16
CA VAL A 332 -16.05 10.13 23.47
C VAL A 332 -15.96 10.96 22.19
N THR A 333 -15.29 10.45 21.13
CA THR A 333 -15.24 11.10 19.81
C THR A 333 -16.64 11.21 19.18
N ALA A 334 -17.53 10.24 19.36
CA ALA A 334 -18.92 10.35 18.89
C ALA A 334 -19.64 11.52 19.57
N ASN A 335 -19.40 11.73 20.87
CA ASN A 335 -20.12 12.72 21.67
C ASN A 335 -19.43 14.10 21.75
N SER A 336 -18.34 14.32 21.02
CA SER A 336 -17.58 15.59 21.09
C SER A 336 -18.27 16.79 20.42
N ASN A 337 -19.39 16.58 19.72
CA ASN A 337 -20.18 17.63 19.03
C ASN A 337 -19.28 18.57 18.21
N CYS A 338 -19.32 19.90 18.47
CA CYS A 338 -18.57 20.92 17.75
C CYS A 338 -17.13 21.14 18.26
N ASN A 339 -16.67 20.39 19.27
CA ASN A 339 -15.31 20.55 19.79
C ASN A 339 -14.32 19.69 18.97
N THR A 340 -13.86 20.27 17.87
CA THR A 340 -12.92 19.64 16.94
C THR A 340 -11.62 19.19 17.61
N LEU A 341 -11.13 19.93 18.62
CA LEU A 341 -9.90 19.56 19.33
C LEU A 341 -10.07 18.24 20.09
N VAL A 342 -11.17 18.07 20.82
CA VAL A 342 -11.48 16.84 21.56
C VAL A 342 -11.71 15.68 20.60
N ALA A 343 -12.43 15.90 19.50
CA ALA A 343 -12.68 14.86 18.50
C ALA A 343 -11.37 14.26 17.95
N ILE A 344 -10.45 15.15 17.57
CA ILE A 344 -9.16 14.78 16.97
C ILE A 344 -8.24 14.11 18.01
N THR A 345 -8.09 14.70 19.20
CA THR A 345 -7.18 14.15 20.21
C THR A 345 -7.66 12.78 20.68
N CYS A 346 -8.96 12.60 20.92
CA CYS A 346 -9.53 11.31 21.28
C CYS A 346 -9.38 10.29 20.14
N PHE A 347 -9.60 10.68 18.89
CA PHE A 347 -9.44 9.78 17.74
C PHE A 347 -7.99 9.31 17.56
N VAL A 348 -7.02 10.22 17.57
CA VAL A 348 -5.59 9.88 17.45
C VAL A 348 -5.14 9.01 18.62
N THR A 349 -5.59 9.32 19.83
CA THR A 349 -5.31 8.51 21.02
C THR A 349 -5.94 7.12 20.90
N ALA A 350 -7.18 7.01 20.42
CA ALA A 350 -7.87 5.73 20.23
C ALA A 350 -7.09 4.81 19.29
N ILE A 351 -6.65 5.31 18.13
CA ILE A 351 -5.86 4.53 17.18
C ILE A 351 -4.49 4.14 17.76
N THR A 352 -3.83 5.06 18.48
CA THR A 352 -2.54 4.80 19.14
C THR A 352 -2.65 3.65 20.14
N PHE A 353 -3.68 3.66 21.00
CA PHE A 353 -3.94 2.60 21.97
C PHE A 353 -4.39 1.29 21.31
N GLY A 354 -4.84 1.32 20.05
CA GLY A 354 -4.97 0.13 19.22
C GLY A 354 -3.64 -0.65 19.04
N GLY A 355 -2.48 -0.04 19.33
CA GLY A 355 -1.21 -0.77 19.40
C GLY A 355 -1.17 -1.83 20.51
N LEU A 356 -1.93 -1.68 21.60
CA LEU A 356 -1.90 -2.57 22.77
C LEU A 356 -2.37 -3.99 22.47
N TYR A 357 -3.30 -4.18 21.54
CA TYR A 357 -3.79 -5.52 21.19
C TYR A 357 -2.85 -6.28 20.25
N SER A 358 -1.76 -5.65 19.77
CA SER A 358 -0.83 -6.24 18.82
C SER A 358 -0.27 -7.61 19.24
N PRO A 359 0.08 -7.89 20.52
CA PRO A 359 0.57 -9.21 20.89
C PRO A 359 -0.52 -10.28 20.75
N GLY A 360 -1.77 -9.97 21.11
CA GLY A 360 -2.88 -10.91 21.01
C GLY A 360 -3.42 -11.12 19.59
N PHE A 361 -3.14 -10.21 18.65
CA PHE A 361 -3.61 -10.34 17.26
C PHE A 361 -2.54 -10.86 16.30
N TYR A 362 -1.32 -10.31 16.35
CA TYR A 362 -0.24 -10.66 15.42
C TYR A 362 0.55 -11.86 15.92
N VAL A 363 0.98 -11.85 17.18
CA VAL A 363 1.86 -12.90 17.74
C VAL A 363 1.08 -14.15 18.10
N ASN A 364 -0.19 -14.02 18.52
CA ASN A 364 -0.99 -15.17 18.96
C ASN A 364 -1.17 -16.26 17.90
N ARG A 365 -1.09 -15.92 16.59
CA ARG A 365 -1.14 -16.92 15.51
C ARG A 365 0.09 -17.81 15.49
N LEU A 366 1.27 -17.24 15.79
CA LEU A 366 2.52 -17.97 15.94
C LEU A 366 2.49 -18.85 17.19
N ASP A 367 1.83 -18.40 18.27
CA ASP A 367 1.66 -19.17 19.50
C ASP A 367 0.73 -20.39 19.29
N ILE A 368 -0.27 -20.29 18.40
CA ILE A 368 -1.28 -21.33 18.12
C ILE A 368 -0.79 -22.36 17.09
N ALA A 369 -0.17 -21.91 16.00
CA ALA A 369 0.19 -22.75 14.87
C ALA A 369 1.46 -22.24 14.17
N PRO A 370 2.65 -22.45 14.77
CA PRO A 370 3.92 -21.98 14.21
C PRO A 370 4.22 -22.60 12.84
N ASN A 371 3.93 -23.88 12.61
CA ASN A 371 4.23 -24.56 11.34
C ASN A 371 3.30 -24.08 10.21
N SER A 372 2.05 -23.77 10.56
CA SER A 372 1.01 -23.34 9.61
C SER A 372 0.75 -21.82 9.66
N ALA A 373 1.63 -21.03 10.28
CA ALA A 373 1.39 -19.62 10.59
C ALA A 373 1.16 -18.77 9.32
N GLY A 374 1.83 -19.11 8.22
CA GLY A 374 1.67 -18.44 6.93
C GLY A 374 0.26 -18.62 6.36
N VAL A 375 -0.27 -19.85 6.38
CA VAL A 375 -1.63 -20.17 5.93
C VAL A 375 -2.66 -19.46 6.79
N LEU A 376 -2.51 -19.53 8.12
CA LEU A 376 -3.39 -18.86 9.07
C LEU A 376 -3.38 -17.33 8.87
N SER A 377 -2.21 -16.76 8.56
CA SER A 377 -2.08 -15.34 8.24
C SER A 377 -2.77 -14.96 6.94
N GLY A 378 -2.66 -15.80 5.90
CA GLY A 378 -3.38 -15.62 4.63
C GLY A 378 -4.91 -15.62 4.82
N MET A 379 -5.45 -16.60 5.57
CA MET A 379 -6.89 -16.67 5.86
C MET A 379 -7.40 -15.44 6.60
N VAL A 380 -6.69 -15.00 7.64
CA VAL A 380 -7.08 -13.80 8.39
C VAL A 380 -6.96 -12.54 7.53
N ASN A 381 -5.99 -12.48 6.61
CA ASN A 381 -5.87 -11.36 5.68
C ASN A 381 -7.08 -11.26 4.72
N VAL A 382 -7.61 -12.39 4.24
CA VAL A 382 -8.83 -12.41 3.42
C VAL A 382 -10.02 -11.85 4.22
N LEU A 383 -10.23 -12.32 5.45
CA LEU A 383 -11.30 -11.80 6.32
C LEU A 383 -11.14 -10.31 6.64
N THR A 384 -9.90 -9.87 6.87
CA THR A 384 -9.58 -8.45 7.11
C THR A 384 -9.88 -7.60 5.87
N THR A 385 -9.56 -8.13 4.67
CA THR A 385 -9.83 -7.46 3.39
C THR A 385 -11.33 -7.30 3.15
N LEU A 386 -12.14 -8.32 3.45
CA LEU A 386 -13.60 -8.22 3.38
C LEU A 386 -14.14 -7.13 4.31
N GLY A 387 -13.62 -7.04 5.53
CA GLY A 387 -13.92 -5.94 6.45
C GLY A 387 -13.53 -4.57 5.89
N GLY A 388 -12.37 -4.49 5.23
CA GLY A 388 -11.89 -3.28 4.55
C GLY A 388 -12.75 -2.84 3.36
N ILE A 389 -13.42 -3.77 2.67
CA ILE A 389 -14.40 -3.47 1.61
C ILE A 389 -15.73 -3.04 2.22
N ALA A 390 -16.22 -3.76 3.23
CA ALA A 390 -17.51 -3.50 3.85
C ALA A 390 -17.54 -2.17 4.64
N GLY A 391 -16.44 -1.78 5.28
CA GLY A 391 -16.35 -0.60 6.13
C GLY A 391 -16.73 0.70 5.42
N PRO A 392 -16.04 1.11 4.33
CA PRO A 392 -16.38 2.32 3.58
C PRO A 392 -17.79 2.30 2.98
N LEU A 393 -18.27 1.14 2.53
CA LEU A 393 -19.64 0.99 2.01
C LEU A 393 -20.68 1.26 3.10
N LEU A 394 -20.48 0.70 4.29
CA LEU A 394 -21.36 0.92 5.44
C LEU A 394 -21.36 2.39 5.88
N VAL A 395 -20.20 3.04 5.90
CA VAL A 395 -20.10 4.48 6.20
C VAL A 395 -20.83 5.31 5.14
N ALA A 396 -20.67 4.99 3.85
CA ALA A 396 -21.33 5.71 2.78
C ALA A 396 -22.87 5.61 2.86
N LEU A 397 -23.39 4.43 3.22
CA LEU A 397 -24.83 4.21 3.41
C LEU A 397 -25.40 4.97 4.62
N ILE A 398 -24.61 5.15 5.69
CA ILE A 398 -25.06 5.82 6.92
C ILE A 398 -24.96 7.34 6.82
N VAL A 399 -23.87 7.86 6.24
CA VAL A 399 -23.51 9.29 6.27
C VAL A 399 -24.07 10.06 5.06
N GLY A 400 -24.41 9.38 3.95
CA GLY A 400 -24.99 10.03 2.77
C GLY A 400 -24.13 11.15 2.17
N ASP A 401 -24.75 12.04 1.39
CA ASP A 401 -24.06 13.09 0.62
C ASP A 401 -23.79 14.39 1.39
N GLU A 402 -24.51 14.70 2.47
CA GLU A 402 -24.35 15.96 3.23
C GLU A 402 -23.67 15.78 4.59
N GLY A 403 -23.64 14.56 5.14
CA GLY A 403 -22.82 14.16 6.29
C GLY A 403 -23.07 14.95 7.57
N SER A 404 -24.17 14.65 8.26
CA SER A 404 -24.53 15.24 9.55
C SER A 404 -23.71 14.64 10.71
N VAL A 405 -23.51 15.45 11.77
CA VAL A 405 -22.88 15.02 13.03
C VAL A 405 -23.65 13.85 13.66
N SER A 406 -24.97 13.79 13.51
CA SER A 406 -25.80 12.69 14.03
C SER A 406 -25.53 11.36 13.32
N GLU A 407 -25.20 11.39 12.05
CA GLU A 407 -24.92 10.18 11.25
C GLU A 407 -23.53 9.62 11.60
N TRP A 408 -22.54 10.50 11.74
CA TRP A 408 -21.20 10.11 12.21
C TRP A 408 -21.20 9.52 13.63
N LYS A 409 -22.09 9.98 14.51
CA LYS A 409 -22.30 9.36 15.82
C LYS A 409 -22.67 7.89 15.70
N VAL A 410 -23.61 7.56 14.80
CA VAL A 410 -24.03 6.17 14.56
C VAL A 410 -22.85 5.32 14.09
N VAL A 411 -22.03 5.84 13.18
CA VAL A 411 -20.81 5.15 12.69
C VAL A 411 -19.86 4.81 13.84
N PHE A 412 -19.53 5.78 14.71
CA PHE A 412 -18.61 5.54 15.82
C PHE A 412 -19.18 4.55 16.85
N TRP A 413 -20.49 4.58 17.11
CA TRP A 413 -21.14 3.60 17.98
C TRP A 413 -21.08 2.18 17.41
N ILE A 414 -21.29 2.01 16.10
CA ILE A 414 -21.16 0.70 15.43
C ILE A 414 -19.72 0.20 15.54
N ILE A 415 -18.72 1.05 15.27
CA ILE A 415 -17.31 0.68 15.36
C ILE A 415 -16.96 0.23 16.79
N SER A 416 -17.34 1.00 17.81
CA SER A 416 -17.11 0.64 19.21
C SER A 416 -17.82 -0.67 19.58
N GLY A 417 -19.05 -0.89 19.12
CA GLY A 417 -19.78 -2.13 19.35
C GLY A 417 -19.07 -3.35 18.76
N LEU A 418 -18.61 -3.26 17.50
CA LEU A 418 -17.88 -4.33 16.82
C LEU A 418 -16.57 -4.66 17.53
N LEU A 419 -15.80 -3.64 17.95
CA LEU A 419 -14.55 -3.83 18.68
C LEU A 419 -14.79 -4.49 20.04
N PHE A 420 -15.83 -4.06 20.77
CA PHE A 420 -16.19 -4.64 22.05
C PHE A 420 -16.61 -6.10 21.94
N VAL A 421 -17.49 -6.43 20.99
CA VAL A 421 -17.93 -7.81 20.75
C VAL A 421 -16.74 -8.68 20.34
N GLY A 422 -15.87 -8.17 19.46
CA GLY A 422 -14.67 -8.90 19.02
C GLY A 422 -13.75 -9.24 20.17
N VAL A 423 -13.51 -8.31 21.11
CA VAL A 423 -12.63 -8.57 22.25
C VAL A 423 -13.26 -9.50 23.28
N VAL A 424 -14.58 -9.43 23.49
CA VAL A 424 -15.32 -10.37 24.34
C VAL A 424 -15.15 -11.79 23.80
N ILE A 425 -15.38 -12.01 22.50
CA ILE A 425 -15.19 -13.32 21.86
C ILE A 425 -13.74 -13.79 22.04
N PHE A 426 -12.75 -12.93 21.80
CA PHE A 426 -11.34 -13.29 21.95
C PHE A 426 -10.96 -13.66 23.39
N VAL A 427 -11.48 -12.95 24.39
CA VAL A 427 -11.19 -13.24 25.80
C VAL A 427 -11.79 -14.57 26.23
N PHE A 428 -12.99 -14.91 25.79
CA PHE A 428 -13.62 -16.20 26.14
C PHE A 428 -12.99 -17.37 25.38
N PHE A 429 -12.84 -17.26 24.06
CA PHE A 429 -12.49 -18.39 23.20
C PHE A 429 -11.01 -18.44 22.77
N GLY A 430 -10.26 -17.35 22.94
CA GLY A 430 -8.86 -17.29 22.53
C GLY A 430 -7.99 -18.30 23.28
N SER A 431 -7.04 -18.91 22.57
CA SER A 431 -5.96 -19.71 23.14
C SER A 431 -4.62 -19.10 22.75
N GLY A 432 -3.58 -19.45 23.49
CA GLY A 432 -2.17 -19.08 23.22
C GLY A 432 -1.25 -20.26 23.49
N GLN A 433 -1.74 -21.47 23.21
CA GLN A 433 -0.98 -22.71 23.21
C GLN A 433 -1.05 -23.33 21.82
N GLN A 434 0.03 -23.99 21.43
CA GLN A 434 0.10 -24.70 20.17
C GLN A 434 -0.95 -25.81 20.11
N GLN A 435 -1.73 -25.83 19.02
CA GLN A 435 -2.82 -26.78 18.81
C GLN A 435 -2.30 -28.17 18.44
N SER A 436 -3.08 -29.22 18.74
CA SER A 436 -2.69 -30.61 18.49
C SER A 436 -2.43 -30.91 17.02
N TRP A 437 -3.30 -30.43 16.12
CA TRP A 437 -3.19 -30.64 14.68
C TRP A 437 -1.92 -30.03 14.07
N ASP A 438 -1.41 -28.92 14.63
CA ASP A 438 -0.17 -28.30 14.16
C ASP A 438 1.08 -29.06 14.64
N LYS A 439 0.98 -29.75 15.79
CA LYS A 439 2.02 -30.66 16.28
C LYS A 439 2.09 -31.93 15.44
N GLU A 440 0.94 -32.50 15.09
CA GLU A 440 0.85 -33.67 14.21
C GLU A 440 1.45 -33.38 12.83
N LEU A 441 1.26 -32.17 12.31
CA LEU A 441 1.87 -31.74 11.05
C LEU A 441 3.40 -31.81 11.10
N ALA A 442 4.01 -31.30 12.17
CA ALA A 442 5.46 -31.40 12.35
C ALA A 442 5.92 -32.85 12.45
N THR A 443 5.22 -33.69 13.23
CA THR A 443 5.57 -35.11 13.33
C THR A 443 5.50 -35.80 11.97
N SER A 444 4.49 -35.51 11.16
CA SER A 444 4.34 -36.07 9.82
C SER A 444 5.46 -35.65 8.86
N SER A 445 5.90 -34.39 8.91
CA SER A 445 7.01 -33.91 8.08
C SER A 445 8.34 -34.53 8.50
N PHE A 446 8.59 -34.65 9.81
CA PHE A 446 9.79 -35.32 10.32
C PHE A 446 9.86 -36.80 9.91
N VAL A 447 8.74 -37.53 10.01
CA VAL A 447 8.69 -38.93 9.57
C VAL A 447 8.86 -39.06 8.05
N ALA A 448 8.31 -38.12 7.28
CA ALA A 448 8.51 -38.08 5.84
C ALA A 448 10.01 -37.87 5.51
N ASP A 449 10.67 -36.90 6.12
CA ASP A 449 12.10 -36.65 5.90
C ASP A 449 12.98 -37.84 6.32
N GLU A 450 12.69 -38.47 7.46
CA GLU A 450 13.44 -39.62 7.95
C GLU A 450 13.24 -40.86 7.07
N SER A 451 12.02 -41.10 6.59
CA SER A 451 11.74 -42.16 5.61
C SER A 451 12.42 -41.90 4.26
N THR A 452 12.50 -40.64 3.84
CA THR A 452 13.18 -40.23 2.60
C THR A 452 14.69 -40.41 2.75
N ALA A 453 15.27 -40.02 3.89
CA ALA A 453 16.67 -40.21 4.21
C ALA A 453 17.06 -41.70 4.30
N ALA A 454 16.20 -42.54 4.89
CA ALA A 454 16.42 -43.99 4.98
C ALA A 454 16.35 -44.67 3.60
N LEU A 455 15.45 -44.22 2.71
CA LEU A 455 15.38 -44.70 1.33
C LEU A 455 16.62 -44.32 0.52
N LEU A 456 17.17 -43.12 0.72
CA LEU A 456 18.41 -42.67 0.08
C LEU A 456 19.61 -43.50 0.59
N ALA A 457 19.74 -43.68 1.91
CA ALA A 457 20.82 -44.48 2.50
C ALA A 457 20.73 -45.98 2.13
N GLY A 458 19.52 -46.52 1.93
CA GLY A 458 19.31 -47.90 1.50
C GLY A 458 19.63 -48.16 0.02
N ASN A 459 19.62 -47.13 -0.81
CA ASN A 459 20.06 -47.23 -2.20
C ASN A 459 21.59 -47.17 -2.30
N ASP A 460 22.25 -46.32 -1.52
CA ASP A 460 23.72 -46.25 -1.49
C ASP A 460 24.39 -47.56 -1.05
N ALA A 461 23.73 -48.33 -0.17
CA ALA A 461 24.23 -49.64 0.29
C ALA A 461 24.04 -50.79 -0.71
N LYS A 462 23.30 -50.58 -1.81
CA LYS A 462 23.09 -51.58 -2.88
C LYS A 462 24.01 -51.39 -4.08
N ASP A 463 24.65 -50.23 -4.18
CA ASP A 463 25.55 -49.87 -5.28
C ASP A 463 27.06 -50.00 -4.90
N SER A 464 27.36 -50.55 -3.72
CA SER A 464 28.70 -50.96 -3.24
C SER A 464 28.78 -52.47 -3.03
#